data_AF-A0A8H7M5Z3-F1
#
_entry.id   AF-A0A8H7M5Z3-F1
#
_cell.length_a   1.000
_cell.length_b   1.000
_cell.length_c   1.000
_cell.angle_alpha   90.00
_cell.angle_beta   90.00
_cell.angle_gamma   90.00
#
_symmetry.space_group_name_H-M   'P 1'
#
loop_
_entity.id
_entity.type
_entity.pdbx_description
1 polymer ?
#
loop_
_entity_poly.entity_id
_entity_poly.type
_entity_poly.pdbx_seq_one_letter_code
_entity_poly.pdbx_strand_id
1 'polypeptide(L)'
;MLQITSSELPRVRGQKVAIWDFDSGDSAARLLQEGDIDDVTARRPSNILTLNHETYEPTARDILPHAIAKLQAAGYRMVTLSECLGESPAAAYQSQGPPATVRFSHPSLATYSRYHRVLGAAKFSY
;
A
#
# COMPACT_ATOMS: atom_id res chain seq x y z
N MET A 1 17.67 -2.29 -8.31
CA MET A 1 17.13 -1.45 -9.40
C MET A 1 15.63 -1.51 -9.23
N LEU A 2 15.00 -0.43 -8.74
CA LEU A 2 13.55 -0.39 -8.53
C LEU A 2 12.84 -0.80 -9.83
N GLN A 3 12.07 -1.88 -9.79
CA GLN A 3 11.23 -2.28 -10.92
C GLN A 3 9.86 -1.65 -10.80
N ILE A 4 9.68 -0.49 -11.44
CA ILE A 4 8.34 0.02 -11.76
C ILE A 4 7.95 -0.58 -13.10
N THR A 5 7.15 -1.64 -13.09
CA THR A 5 6.60 -2.21 -14.33
C THR A 5 5.28 -1.50 -14.64
N SER A 6 5.18 -0.81 -15.79
CA SER A 6 3.87 -0.38 -16.27
C SER A 6 3.17 -1.54 -16.97
N SER A 7 2.12 -2.11 -16.38
CA SER A 7 1.07 -2.72 -17.19
C SER A 7 0.24 -1.60 -17.86
N GLU A 8 -0.45 -1.89 -18.96
CA GLU A 8 -1.15 -0.83 -19.72
C GLU A 8 -2.27 -0.14 -18.90
N LEU A 9 -2.90 -0.87 -17.98
CA LEU A 9 -4.09 -0.42 -17.25
C LEU A 9 -3.82 0.68 -16.20
N PRO A 10 -2.80 0.57 -15.31
CA PRO A 10 -2.41 1.68 -14.44
C PRO A 10 -2.03 2.94 -15.22
N ARG A 11 -1.36 2.75 -16.37
CA ARG A 11 -0.85 3.86 -17.19
C ARG A 11 -1.97 4.73 -17.77
N VAL A 12 -3.08 4.13 -18.22
CA VAL A 12 -4.24 4.92 -18.72
C VAL A 12 -4.93 5.74 -17.63
N ARG A 13 -4.68 5.45 -16.34
CA ARG A 13 -5.16 6.21 -15.19
C ARG A 13 -4.06 7.06 -14.54
N GLY A 14 -2.89 7.20 -15.18
CA GLY A 14 -1.74 7.92 -14.62
C GLY A 14 -1.16 7.31 -13.34
N GLN A 15 -1.51 6.06 -13.01
CA GLN A 15 -1.04 5.38 -11.81
C GLN A 15 0.31 4.71 -12.06
N LYS A 16 1.15 4.68 -11.02
CA LYS A 16 2.40 3.94 -10.99
C LYS A 16 2.18 2.61 -10.26
N VAL A 17 2.88 1.57 -10.70
CA VAL A 17 2.91 0.28 -10.00
C VAL A 17 4.20 0.21 -9.20
N ALA A 18 4.08 0.05 -7.89
CA ALA A 18 5.20 -0.21 -7.01
C ALA A 18 5.28 -1.72 -6.74
N ILE A 19 6.42 -2.31 -7.05
CA ILE A 19 6.78 -3.68 -6.67
C ILE A 19 7.98 -3.58 -5.73
N TRP A 20 8.15 -4.58 -4.87
CA TRP A 20 9.22 -4.64 -3.89
C TRP A 20 10.49 -5.29 -4.44
N ASP A 21 11.65 -4.89 -3.90
CA ASP A 21 12.94 -5.54 -4.13
C ASP A 21 13.20 -6.67 -3.12
N PHE A 22 12.54 -6.59 -1.95
CA PHE A 22 12.69 -7.54 -0.85
C PHE A 22 11.32 -7.85 -0.24
N ASP A 23 10.97 -9.13 -0.17
CA ASP A 23 9.78 -9.64 0.51
C ASP A 23 10.18 -10.19 1.87
N SER A 24 9.60 -9.65 2.95
CA SER A 24 9.88 -10.13 4.31
C SER A 24 9.28 -11.50 4.60
N GLY A 25 8.32 -11.97 3.78
CA GLY A 25 7.62 -13.23 3.98
C GLY A 25 6.70 -13.26 5.21
N ASP A 26 6.42 -12.10 5.81
CA ASP A 26 5.71 -11.96 7.08
C ASP A 26 4.24 -12.43 7.06
N SER A 27 3.62 -12.43 5.88
CA SER A 27 2.25 -12.93 5.67
C SER A 27 2.14 -14.45 5.60
N ALA A 28 3.24 -15.17 5.35
CA ALA A 28 3.23 -16.60 5.08
C ALA A 28 3.25 -17.47 6.35
N ALA A 29 3.08 -16.88 7.54
CA ALA A 29 3.36 -17.52 8.84
C ALA A 29 4.76 -18.16 8.90
N ARG A 30 5.67 -17.77 7.99
CA ARG A 30 7.09 -18.00 8.14
C ARG A 30 7.47 -17.27 9.42
N LEU A 31 8.21 -17.95 10.30
CA LEU A 31 8.86 -17.28 11.41
C LEU A 31 9.55 -16.04 10.85
N LEU A 32 9.23 -14.90 11.43
CA LEU A 32 9.83 -13.63 11.11
C LEU A 32 11.35 -13.78 11.09
N GLN A 33 11.97 -13.69 9.91
CA GLN A 33 13.41 -13.87 9.78
C GLN A 33 14.09 -12.52 9.81
N GLU A 34 14.37 -12.02 11.03
CA GLU A 34 15.31 -10.92 11.24
C GLU A 34 16.64 -11.15 10.49
N GLY A 35 17.03 -12.42 10.30
CA GLY A 35 18.17 -12.83 9.47
C GLY A 35 18.08 -12.42 8.00
N ASP A 36 16.89 -12.45 7.39
CA ASP A 36 16.73 -12.04 5.98
C ASP A 36 16.92 -10.52 5.82
N ILE A 37 16.51 -9.74 6.83
CA ILE A 37 16.76 -8.30 6.93
C ILE A 37 18.24 -8.02 7.12
N ASP A 38 18.90 -8.77 8.00
CA ASP A 38 20.33 -8.65 8.24
C ASP A 38 21.13 -8.95 6.95
N ASP A 39 20.76 -10.00 6.24
CA ASP A 39 21.38 -10.43 4.98
C ASP A 39 21.22 -9.39 3.87
N VAL A 40 20.01 -8.86 3.67
CA VAL A 40 19.78 -7.85 2.63
C VAL A 40 20.48 -6.53 2.97
N THR A 41 20.52 -6.16 4.25
CA THR A 41 21.24 -4.97 4.73
C THR A 41 22.75 -5.12 4.54
N ALA A 42 23.30 -6.31 4.83
CA ALA A 42 24.74 -6.60 4.67
C ALA A 42 25.21 -6.53 3.22
N ARG A 43 24.32 -6.79 2.25
CA ARG A 43 24.61 -6.63 0.81
C ARG A 43 24.71 -5.17 0.36
N ARG A 44 24.25 -4.23 1.19
CA ARG A 44 24.31 -2.77 0.96
C ARG A 44 23.85 -2.34 -0.44
N PRO A 45 22.64 -2.73 -0.90
CA PRO A 45 22.11 -2.24 -2.18
C PRO A 45 22.00 -0.71 -2.17
N SER A 46 22.07 -0.03 -3.32
CA SER A 46 21.97 1.44 -3.36
C SER A 46 20.62 1.97 -2.86
N ASN A 47 19.57 1.18 -2.98
CA ASN A 47 18.23 1.40 -2.45
C ASN A 47 17.54 0.05 -2.20
N ILE A 48 16.48 0.06 -1.41
CA ILE A 48 15.66 -1.11 -1.13
C ILE A 48 14.21 -0.68 -0.89
N LEU A 49 13.26 -1.32 -1.56
CA LEU A 49 11.84 -1.22 -1.25
C LEU A 49 11.36 -2.56 -0.67
N THR A 50 11.00 -2.57 0.62
CA THR A 50 10.59 -3.78 1.36
C THR A 50 9.08 -3.96 1.33
N LEU A 51 8.61 -5.21 1.16
CA LEU A 51 7.22 -5.59 1.39
C LEU A 51 7.04 -6.13 2.82
N ASN A 52 6.13 -5.50 3.54
CA ASN A 52 5.70 -5.85 4.89
C ASN A 52 4.18 -5.62 5.03
N HIS A 53 3.55 -6.33 5.94
CA HIS A 53 2.12 -6.26 6.22
C HIS A 53 1.90 -5.86 7.69
N GLU A 54 1.66 -4.57 7.96
CA GLU A 54 1.48 -4.04 9.32
C GLU A 54 0.30 -4.65 10.09
N THR A 55 -0.67 -5.21 9.37
CA THR A 55 -1.84 -5.90 9.93
C THR A 55 -1.48 -7.13 10.78
N TYR A 56 -0.24 -7.62 10.69
CA TYR A 56 0.29 -8.62 11.60
C TYR A 56 1.03 -7.93 12.75
N GLU A 57 0.56 -8.14 13.98
CA GLU A 57 1.14 -7.54 15.17
C GLU A 57 2.67 -7.76 15.28
N PRO A 58 3.22 -8.97 15.05
CA PRO A 58 4.66 -9.18 15.11
C PRO A 58 5.44 -8.38 14.06
N THR A 59 4.87 -8.15 12.86
CA THR A 59 5.48 -7.27 11.86
C THR A 59 5.64 -5.85 12.42
N ALA A 60 4.57 -5.32 13.01
CA ALA A 60 4.54 -3.96 13.53
C ALA A 60 5.43 -3.77 14.77
N ARG A 61 5.50 -4.77 15.65
CA ARG A 61 6.15 -4.67 16.97
C ARG A 61 7.60 -5.13 16.99
N ASP A 62 7.97 -6.08 16.13
CA ASP A 62 9.29 -6.71 16.18
C ASP A 62 10.08 -6.41 14.90
N ILE A 63 9.49 -6.71 13.73
CA ILE A 63 10.20 -6.64 12.45
C ILE A 63 10.48 -5.22 11.99
N LEU A 64 9.48 -4.35 11.99
CA LEU A 64 9.68 -2.97 11.53
C LEU A 64 10.72 -2.24 12.41
N PRO A 65 10.70 -2.33 13.74
CA PRO A 65 11.76 -1.77 14.57
C PRO A 65 13.16 -2.32 14.26
N HIS A 66 13.30 -3.64 14.10
CA HIS A 66 14.58 -4.27 13.75
C HIS A 66 15.10 -3.82 12.38
N ALA A 67 14.24 -3.88 11.36
CA ALA A 67 14.54 -3.42 10.00
C ALA A 67 14.98 -1.96 9.98
N ILE A 68 14.25 -1.09 10.69
CA ILE A 68 14.55 0.33 10.75
C ILE A 68 15.92 0.56 11.36
N ALA A 69 16.20 -0.07 12.50
CA ALA A 69 17.48 0.05 13.18
C ALA A 69 18.65 -0.41 12.29
N LYS A 70 18.53 -1.58 11.64
CA LYS A 70 19.58 -2.15 10.77
C LYS A 70 19.85 -1.28 9.54
N LEU A 71 18.81 -0.86 8.85
CA LEU A 71 18.95 -0.03 7.65
C LEU A 71 19.49 1.37 7.99
N GLN A 72 19.02 2.01 9.06
CA GLN A 72 19.59 3.29 9.49
C GLN A 72 21.06 3.15 9.90
N ALA A 73 21.44 2.09 10.62
CA ALA A 73 22.83 1.80 10.97
C ALA A 73 23.71 1.56 9.73
N ALA A 74 23.15 1.03 8.64
CA ALA A 74 23.84 0.86 7.36
C ALA A 74 23.92 2.16 6.52
N GLY A 75 23.31 3.26 6.98
CA GLY A 75 23.37 4.59 6.36
C GLY A 75 22.18 4.91 5.45
N TYR A 76 21.11 4.11 5.45
CA TYR A 76 19.91 4.42 4.69
C TYR A 76 19.07 5.52 5.34
N ARG A 77 18.35 6.27 4.50
CA ARG A 77 17.28 7.17 4.91
C ARG A 77 15.94 6.48 4.72
N MET A 78 15.06 6.61 5.71
CA MET A 78 13.67 6.18 5.59
C MET A 78 12.88 7.30 4.91
N VAL A 79 12.39 7.03 3.70
CA VAL A 79 11.76 8.02 2.83
C VAL A 79 10.46 7.47 2.27
N THR A 80 9.60 8.35 1.75
CA THR A 80 8.42 7.91 1.00
C THR A 80 8.83 7.32 -0.35
N LEU A 81 7.94 6.55 -0.97
CA LEU A 81 8.18 6.08 -2.33
C LEU A 81 8.35 7.24 -3.34
N SER A 82 7.60 8.33 -3.19
CA SER A 82 7.75 9.51 -4.05
C SER A 82 9.13 10.14 -3.93
N GLU A 83 9.66 10.29 -2.71
CA GLU A 83 11.02 10.81 -2.51
C GLU A 83 12.07 9.83 -3.07
N CYS A 84 11.88 8.52 -2.90
CA CYS A 84 12.76 7.51 -3.50
C CYS A 84 12.84 7.63 -5.03
N LEU A 85 11.75 8.05 -5.68
CA LEU A 85 11.66 8.29 -7.11
C LEU A 85 12.11 9.70 -7.56
N GLY A 86 12.49 10.57 -6.62
CA GLY A 86 12.84 11.96 -6.91
C GLY A 86 11.63 12.84 -7.26
N GLU A 87 10.44 12.45 -6.81
CA GLU A 87 9.19 13.15 -7.08
C GLU A 87 8.74 14.01 -5.89
N SER A 88 7.94 15.05 -6.17
CA SER A 88 7.34 15.85 -5.11
C SER A 88 6.23 15.07 -4.40
N PRO A 89 5.94 15.36 -3.11
CA PRO A 89 4.82 14.73 -2.40
C PRO A 89 3.46 14.89 -3.11
N ALA A 90 3.26 16.00 -3.81
CA ALA A 90 2.02 16.25 -4.56
C ALA A 90 1.86 15.28 -5.75
N ALA A 91 2.95 14.82 -6.36
CA ALA A 91 2.91 13.86 -7.47
C ALA A 91 2.47 12.45 -7.03
N ALA A 92 2.51 12.14 -5.73
CA ALA A 92 2.08 10.85 -5.19
C ALA A 92 0.55 10.65 -5.23
N TYR A 93 -0.22 11.74 -5.40
CA TYR A 93 -1.67 11.73 -5.32
C TYR A 93 -2.30 12.29 -6.59
N GLN A 94 -3.54 11.87 -6.86
CA GLN A 94 -4.34 12.43 -7.93
C GLN A 94 -5.70 12.86 -7.38
N SER A 95 -6.15 14.05 -7.78
CA SER A 95 -7.53 14.47 -7.58
C SER A 95 -8.38 13.97 -8.73
N GLN A 96 -9.47 13.28 -8.40
CA GLN A 96 -10.46 12.82 -9.37
C GLN A 96 -11.73 13.65 -9.21
N GLY A 97 -12.52 13.73 -10.29
CA GLY A 97 -13.82 14.39 -10.25
C GLY A 97 -14.78 13.77 -9.21
N PRO A 98 -15.91 14.43 -8.92
CA PRO A 98 -16.89 13.93 -7.95
C PRO A 98 -17.36 12.50 -8.31
N PRO A 99 -17.74 11.69 -7.31
CA PRO A 99 -18.28 10.36 -7.55
C PRO A 99 -19.40 10.38 -8.58
N ALA A 100 -19.41 9.39 -9.48
CA ALA A 100 -20.49 9.27 -10.46
C ALA A 100 -21.84 9.08 -9.75
N THR A 101 -22.87 9.78 -10.22
CA THR A 101 -24.24 9.50 -9.76
C THR A 101 -24.73 8.24 -10.45
N VAL A 102 -25.01 7.19 -9.68
CA VAL A 102 -25.64 5.98 -10.22
C VAL A 102 -27.05 6.35 -10.67
N ARG A 103 -27.24 6.46 -11.98
CA ARG A 103 -28.57 6.57 -12.58
C ARG A 103 -29.05 5.17 -12.94
N PHE A 104 -29.93 4.61 -12.12
CA PHE A 104 -30.67 3.41 -12.49
C PHE A 104 -31.68 3.78 -13.58
N SER A 105 -31.40 3.44 -14.84
CA SER A 105 -32.27 3.71 -15.99
C SER A 105 -33.33 2.63 -16.23
N HIS A 106 -33.32 1.54 -15.44
CA HIS A 106 -34.31 0.47 -15.55
C HIS A 106 -35.43 0.63 -14.49
N PRO A 107 -36.72 0.68 -14.91
CA PRO A 107 -37.84 0.89 -14.00
C PRO A 107 -38.02 -0.22 -12.95
N SER A 108 -37.47 -1.43 -13.16
CA SER A 108 -37.54 -2.51 -12.17
C SER A 108 -36.62 -2.31 -10.95
N LEU A 109 -35.53 -1.52 -11.08
CA LEU A 109 -34.56 -1.27 -10.00
C LEU A 109 -34.91 -0.05 -9.15
N ALA A 110 -35.76 0.86 -9.66
CA ALA A 110 -36.27 2.00 -8.89
C ALA A 110 -37.16 1.54 -7.71
N THR A 111 -37.87 0.42 -7.88
CA THR A 111 -38.71 -0.17 -6.81
C THR A 111 -37.87 -0.77 -5.68
N TYR A 112 -36.71 -1.37 -5.99
CA TYR A 112 -35.80 -1.95 -5.00
C TYR A 112 -35.10 -0.88 -4.14
N SER A 113 -34.81 0.30 -4.71
CA SER A 113 -34.24 1.44 -3.97
C SER A 113 -35.17 1.98 -2.88
N ARG A 114 -36.50 1.87 -3.02
CA ARG A 114 -37.43 2.30 -1.96
C ARG A 114 -37.40 1.37 -0.75
N TYR A 115 -37.22 0.07 -0.94
CA TYR A 115 -37.12 -0.89 0.16
C TYR A 115 -35.83 -0.71 0.98
N HIS A 116 -34.69 -0.44 0.34
CA HIS A 116 -33.43 -0.20 1.05
C HIS A 116 -33.38 1.15 1.79
N ARG A 117 -34.17 2.15 1.38
CA ARG A 117 -34.27 3.42 2.13
C ARG A 117 -34.99 3.24 3.48
N VAL A 118 -35.79 2.19 3.65
CA VAL A 118 -36.42 1.86 4.94
C VAL A 118 -35.45 1.16 5.89
N LEU A 119 -34.48 0.39 5.37
CA LEU A 119 -33.46 -0.30 6.19
C LEU A 119 -32.22 0.57 6.49
N GLY A 120 -32.04 1.69 5.79
CA GLY A 120 -30.93 2.64 6.00
C GLY A 120 -31.11 3.62 7.17
N ALA A 121 -32.16 3.49 7.99
CA ALA A 121 -32.41 4.35 9.15
C ALA A 121 -31.86 3.79 10.47
N ALA A 122 -30.88 2.87 10.44
CA ALA A 122 -30.14 2.49 11.65
C ALA A 122 -28.95 3.42 11.84
N LYS A 123 -29.13 4.48 12.66
CA LYS A 123 -28.03 5.24 13.24
C LYS A 123 -27.27 4.34 14.21
N PHE A 124 -26.00 4.05 13.95
CA PHE A 124 -25.08 3.68 15.03
C PHE A 124 -24.67 4.98 15.73
N SER A 125 -25.17 5.16 16.95
CA SER A 125 -24.59 6.11 17.91
C SER A 125 -23.54 5.34 18.73
N TYR A 126 -22.33 5.89 18.81
CA TYR A 126 -21.38 5.56 19.86
C TYR A 126 -21.80 6.23 21.17
#